data_AF-A0A843GVV8-F1
#
_entry.id   AF-A0A843GVV8-F1
#
_cell.length_a   1.000
_cell.length_b   1.000
_cell.length_c   1.000
_cell.angle_alpha   90.00
_cell.angle_beta   90.00
_cell.angle_gamma   90.00
#
_symmetry.space_group_name_H-M   'P 1'
#
loop_
_entity.id
_entity.type
_entity.pdbx_description
1 polymer ?
#
loop_
_entity_poly.entity_id
_entity_poly.type
_entity_poly.pdbx_seq_one_letter_code
_entity_poly.pdbx_strand_id
1 'polypeptide(L)'
;MAVRLDKNLRATIDKVVASYNRKITRYKKLGYATPSKVSYYDIAGMSSRKNILKELKMMSSYNKKTASKALMMGKWTSGYEQSYIKEHMKTSKKALEKQIKTLMNTEYKIMGNKAGFTMGDKAMMSNLMNNLDNGNIKSDKLISALRKYKILNETDIKDYYSMDEEKKEAFKRLLYRAENPYVNPELKTNYIEMLEDLGYAHGYDQKKLKELVKKIKGMNGAEFDKLFSEDLGVRKLTNYYAILKINMGSENSLDNVDEVRDLFDNLYGNIDELIKEYRS
;
A
#
# COMPACT_ATOMS: atom_id res chain seq x y z
N MET A 1 0.32 11.85 -2.92
CA MET A 1 0.63 13.25 -3.31
C MET A 1 0.75 13.29 -4.82
N ALA A 2 -0.09 14.05 -5.53
CA ALA A 2 -0.04 14.12 -7.00
C ALA A 2 1.19 14.93 -7.45
N VAL A 3 1.86 14.48 -8.51
CA VAL A 3 3.01 15.20 -9.08
C VAL A 3 2.55 16.52 -9.65
N ARG A 4 3.19 17.64 -9.28
CA ARG A 4 2.93 18.92 -9.95
C ARG A 4 3.43 18.84 -11.40
N LEU A 5 2.50 18.82 -12.35
CA LEU A 5 2.81 18.73 -13.78
C LEU A 5 3.03 20.12 -14.38
N ASP A 6 4.24 20.37 -14.88
CA ASP A 6 4.55 21.54 -15.69
C ASP A 6 3.92 21.47 -17.09
N LYS A 7 3.85 22.62 -17.78
CA LYS A 7 3.20 22.75 -19.09
C LYS A 7 3.79 21.79 -20.14
N ASN A 8 5.10 21.55 -20.10
CA ASN A 8 5.79 20.70 -21.08
C ASN A 8 5.46 19.22 -20.87
N LEU A 9 5.43 18.77 -19.61
CA LEU A 9 5.06 17.41 -19.26
C LEU A 9 3.59 17.14 -19.58
N ARG A 10 2.67 18.09 -19.30
CA ARG A 10 1.26 17.97 -19.69
C ARG A 10 1.10 17.76 -21.20
N ALA A 11 1.70 18.63 -22.00
CA ALA A 11 1.67 18.53 -23.45
C ALA A 11 2.28 17.21 -23.97
N THR A 12 3.31 16.69 -23.30
CA THR A 12 3.92 15.40 -23.62
C THR A 12 2.95 14.25 -23.34
N ILE A 13 2.28 14.25 -22.18
CA ILE A 13 1.27 13.25 -21.83
C ILE A 13 0.16 13.24 -22.88
N ASP A 14 -0.42 14.41 -23.18
CA ASP A 14 -1.48 14.53 -24.18
C ASP A 14 -1.08 13.96 -25.54
N LYS A 15 0.11 14.34 -26.03
CA LYS A 15 0.61 13.90 -27.33
C LYS A 15 0.81 12.39 -27.39
N VAL A 16 1.43 11.80 -26.36
CA VAL A 16 1.74 10.37 -26.31
C VAL A 16 0.46 9.55 -26.15
N VAL A 17 -0.44 9.94 -25.25
CA VAL A 17 -1.75 9.28 -25.04
C VAL A 17 -2.59 9.31 -26.32
N ALA A 18 -2.70 10.47 -26.97
CA ALA A 18 -3.44 10.60 -28.22
C ALA A 18 -2.83 9.76 -29.36
N SER A 19 -1.49 9.70 -29.46
CA SER A 19 -0.79 8.86 -30.43
C SER A 19 -1.05 7.36 -30.17
N TYR A 20 -0.92 6.94 -28.91
CA TYR A 20 -1.14 5.57 -28.49
C TYR A 20 -2.57 5.08 -28.76
N ASN A 21 -3.58 5.86 -28.36
CA ASN A 21 -4.99 5.54 -28.58
C ASN A 21 -5.37 5.49 -30.08
N ARG A 22 -4.74 6.33 -30.91
CA ARG A 22 -4.89 6.27 -32.37
C ARG A 22 -4.31 4.97 -32.94
N LYS A 23 -3.13 4.55 -32.48
CA LYS A 23 -2.51 3.27 -32.88
C LYS A 23 -3.37 2.08 -32.48
N ILE A 24 -3.91 2.05 -31.26
CA ILE A 24 -4.85 1.00 -30.81
C ILE A 24 -6.05 0.93 -31.75
N THR A 25 -6.70 2.07 -32.02
CA THR A 25 -7.89 2.10 -32.89
C THR A 25 -7.57 1.59 -34.30
N ARG A 26 -6.42 2.00 -34.86
CA ARG A 26 -5.96 1.54 -36.17
C ARG A 26 -5.67 0.04 -36.19
N TYR A 27 -4.94 -0.47 -35.20
CA TYR A 27 -4.54 -1.88 -35.18
C TYR A 27 -5.70 -2.81 -34.83
N LYS A 28 -6.66 -2.36 -34.01
CA LYS A 28 -7.91 -3.08 -33.76
C LYS A 28 -8.71 -3.27 -35.06
N LYS A 29 -8.81 -2.23 -35.90
CA LYS A 29 -9.45 -2.33 -37.23
C LYS A 29 -8.73 -3.31 -38.18
N LEU A 30 -7.42 -3.51 -37.99
CA LEU A 30 -6.61 -4.44 -38.79
C LEU A 30 -6.58 -5.86 -38.21
N GLY A 31 -7.37 -6.17 -37.17
CA GLY A 31 -7.47 -7.49 -36.58
C GLY A 31 -6.32 -7.88 -35.63
N TYR A 32 -5.48 -6.93 -35.21
CA TYR A 32 -4.45 -7.21 -34.22
C TYR A 32 -5.03 -7.29 -32.81
N ALA A 33 -4.41 -8.10 -31.94
CA ALA A 33 -4.59 -7.97 -30.50
C ALA A 33 -4.01 -6.62 -30.04
N THR A 34 -4.86 -5.82 -29.39
CA THR A 34 -4.48 -4.49 -28.94
C THR A 34 -4.79 -4.31 -27.45
N PRO A 35 -3.92 -3.60 -26.71
CA PRO A 35 -4.21 -3.20 -25.35
C PRO A 35 -5.39 -2.21 -25.29
N SER A 36 -5.91 -2.02 -24.09
CA SER A 36 -6.93 -1.01 -23.81
C SER A 36 -6.42 0.41 -24.02
N LYS A 37 -7.34 1.30 -24.40
CA LYS A 37 -7.07 2.74 -24.46
C LYS A 37 -6.79 3.27 -23.04
N VAL A 38 -6.01 4.34 -22.98
CA VAL A 38 -5.58 4.98 -21.74
C VAL A 38 -6.03 6.44 -21.75
N SER A 39 -6.46 6.97 -20.61
CA SER A 39 -6.83 8.37 -20.44
C SER A 39 -5.63 9.22 -20.03
N TYR A 40 -5.73 10.54 -20.19
CA TYR A 40 -4.75 11.47 -19.64
C TYR A 40 -4.58 11.30 -18.13
N TYR A 41 -5.70 11.12 -17.41
CA TYR A 41 -5.72 11.03 -15.95
C TYR A 41 -5.05 9.77 -15.41
N ASP A 42 -5.09 8.66 -16.16
CA ASP A 42 -4.41 7.42 -15.78
C ASP A 42 -2.90 7.62 -15.68
N ILE A 43 -2.35 8.50 -16.52
CA ILE A 43 -0.92 8.85 -16.52
C ILE A 43 -0.63 9.99 -15.55
N ALA A 44 -1.43 11.06 -15.60
CA ALA A 44 -1.23 12.25 -14.77
C ALA A 44 -1.42 11.97 -13.27
N GLY A 45 -2.26 10.98 -12.91
CA GLY A 45 -2.53 10.57 -11.54
C GLY A 45 -1.42 9.74 -10.89
N MET A 46 -0.36 9.39 -11.61
CA MET A 46 0.74 8.59 -11.07
C MET A 46 1.51 9.34 -9.97
N SER A 47 1.98 8.57 -8.99
CA SER A 47 2.62 9.08 -7.78
C SER A 47 3.98 9.77 -7.98
N SER A 48 4.67 9.52 -9.10
CA SER A 48 6.00 10.08 -9.35
C SER A 48 6.24 10.45 -10.81
N ARG A 49 6.98 11.54 -11.03
CA ARG A 49 7.39 12.01 -12.37
C ARG A 49 8.18 10.94 -13.12
N LYS A 50 8.98 10.16 -12.39
CA LYS A 50 9.75 9.04 -12.95
C LYS A 50 8.83 7.95 -13.52
N ASN A 51 7.76 7.60 -12.79
CA ASN A 51 6.78 6.61 -13.26
C ASN A 51 6.04 7.12 -14.50
N ILE A 52 5.64 8.39 -14.49
CA ILE A 52 5.04 9.06 -15.67
C ILE A 52 5.94 8.93 -16.89
N LEU A 53 7.21 9.34 -16.77
CA LEU A 53 8.15 9.30 -17.90
C LEU A 53 8.43 7.87 -18.39
N LYS A 54 8.51 6.90 -17.47
CA LYS A 54 8.68 5.49 -17.79
C LYS A 54 7.49 4.98 -18.61
N GLU A 55 6.27 5.30 -18.17
CA GLU A 55 5.04 4.90 -18.83
C GLU A 55 4.92 5.51 -20.23
N LEU A 56 5.18 6.81 -20.37
CA LEU A 56 5.20 7.49 -21.66
C LEU A 56 6.20 6.89 -22.64
N LYS A 57 7.38 6.48 -22.15
CA LYS A 57 8.39 5.80 -22.96
C LYS A 57 7.90 4.43 -23.43
N MET A 58 7.25 3.66 -22.55
CA MET A 58 6.66 2.37 -22.90
C MET A 58 5.57 2.54 -23.95
N MET A 59 4.57 3.40 -23.72
CA MET A 59 3.50 3.69 -24.69
C MET A 59 4.04 4.11 -26.06
N SER A 60 5.11 4.92 -26.08
CA SER A 60 5.75 5.38 -27.33
C SER A 60 6.33 4.24 -28.17
N SER A 61 6.75 3.15 -27.52
CA SER A 61 7.29 1.95 -28.19
C SER A 61 6.22 1.12 -28.92
N TYR A 62 4.93 1.32 -28.61
CA TYR A 62 3.84 0.59 -29.27
C TYR A 62 3.77 0.90 -30.77
N ASN A 63 3.90 -0.13 -31.59
CA ASN A 63 3.88 -0.07 -33.05
C ASN A 63 3.34 -1.38 -33.65
N LYS A 64 3.28 -1.46 -34.98
CA LYS A 64 2.73 -2.61 -35.72
C LYS A 64 3.44 -3.93 -35.34
N LYS A 65 4.78 -3.91 -35.24
CA LYS A 65 5.60 -5.10 -34.91
C LYS A 65 5.36 -5.59 -33.48
N THR A 66 5.09 -4.68 -32.54
CA THR A 66 4.76 -5.04 -31.15
C THR A 66 3.29 -5.41 -30.97
N ALA A 67 2.40 -4.92 -31.84
CA ALA A 67 0.99 -5.33 -31.88
C ALA A 67 0.82 -6.74 -32.45
N SER A 68 1.73 -7.19 -33.32
CA SER A 68 1.61 -8.43 -34.10
C SER A 68 2.21 -9.69 -33.45
N LYS A 69 2.45 -9.74 -32.14
CA LYS A 69 3.17 -10.87 -31.51
C LYS A 69 2.39 -11.65 -30.44
N ALA A 70 2.07 -12.89 -30.84
CA ALA A 70 1.95 -14.15 -30.09
C ALA A 70 0.58 -14.57 -29.54
N LEU A 71 0.19 -15.78 -29.94
CA LEU A 71 -0.79 -16.64 -29.27
C LEU A 71 -0.15 -17.13 -27.95
N MET A 72 -0.71 -16.74 -26.81
CA MET A 72 -0.34 -17.32 -25.51
C MET A 72 -1.57 -18.02 -24.95
N MET A 73 -1.46 -19.33 -24.68
CA MET A 73 -2.53 -20.15 -24.10
C MET A 73 -3.89 -19.97 -24.81
N GLY A 74 -3.89 -19.95 -26.14
CA GLY A 74 -5.12 -19.81 -26.95
C GLY A 74 -5.68 -18.38 -27.09
N LYS A 75 -5.10 -17.37 -26.42
CA LYS A 75 -5.47 -15.95 -26.57
C LYS A 75 -4.39 -15.18 -27.34
N TRP A 76 -4.83 -14.35 -28.28
CA TRP A 76 -3.93 -13.40 -28.95
C TRP A 76 -3.57 -12.27 -27.99
N THR A 77 -2.29 -12.11 -27.71
CA THR A 77 -1.76 -11.02 -26.89
C THR A 77 -0.77 -10.23 -27.73
N SER A 78 -0.56 -8.95 -27.43
CA SER A 78 0.47 -8.17 -28.10
C SER A 78 1.83 -8.36 -27.40
N GLY A 79 2.92 -8.35 -28.16
CA GLY A 79 4.28 -8.31 -27.60
C GLY A 79 4.50 -7.06 -26.72
N TYR A 80 3.76 -5.99 -26.99
CA TYR A 80 3.70 -4.83 -26.11
C TYR A 80 3.17 -5.17 -24.72
N GLU A 81 2.02 -5.84 -24.61
CA GLU A 81 1.43 -6.21 -23.31
C GLU A 81 2.35 -7.16 -22.53
N GLN A 82 3.03 -8.07 -23.23
CA GLN A 82 3.98 -8.97 -22.58
C GLN A 82 5.18 -8.21 -22.00
N SER A 83 5.75 -7.28 -22.76
CA SER A 83 6.84 -6.41 -22.29
C SER A 83 6.37 -5.51 -21.16
N TYR A 84 5.15 -4.98 -21.25
CA TYR A 84 4.53 -4.16 -20.21
C TYR A 84 4.46 -4.92 -18.87
N ILE A 85 3.84 -6.10 -18.87
CA ILE A 85 3.69 -6.91 -17.65
C ILE A 85 5.05 -7.32 -17.08
N LYS A 86 6.02 -7.73 -17.92
CA LYS A 86 7.38 -8.07 -17.47
C LYS A 86 8.07 -6.90 -16.77
N GLU A 87 7.99 -5.70 -17.35
CA GLU A 87 8.62 -4.51 -16.80
C GLU A 87 7.97 -4.09 -15.46
N HIS A 88 6.65 -4.22 -15.33
CA HIS A 88 5.96 -3.98 -14.07
C HIS A 88 6.28 -5.04 -13.02
N MET A 89 6.28 -6.33 -13.36
CA MET A 89 6.73 -7.39 -12.44
C MET A 89 8.12 -7.11 -11.89
N LYS A 90 9.08 -6.76 -12.77
CA LYS A 90 10.45 -6.43 -12.37
C LYS A 90 10.53 -5.20 -11.47
N THR A 91 9.75 -4.17 -11.78
CA THR A 91 9.76 -2.90 -11.02
C THR A 91 9.10 -3.08 -9.66
N SER A 92 7.96 -3.76 -9.62
CA SER A 92 7.24 -4.15 -8.42
C SER A 92 8.10 -5.00 -7.48
N LYS A 93 8.83 -6.01 -8.00
CA LYS A 93 9.79 -6.82 -7.21
C LYS A 93 10.84 -5.93 -6.54
N LYS A 94 11.51 -5.07 -7.31
CA LYS A 94 12.53 -4.16 -6.77
C LYS A 94 11.98 -3.18 -5.74
N ALA A 95 10.77 -2.67 -5.95
CA ALA A 95 10.11 -1.77 -5.00
C ALA A 95 9.85 -2.50 -3.66
N LEU A 96 9.34 -3.73 -3.73
CA LEU A 96 9.10 -4.56 -2.55
C LEU A 96 10.40 -4.98 -1.87
N GLU A 97 11.45 -5.38 -2.60
CA GLU A 97 12.76 -5.70 -2.02
C GLU A 97 13.30 -4.53 -1.19
N LYS A 98 13.25 -3.32 -1.75
CA LYS A 98 13.67 -2.12 -1.04
C LYS A 98 12.82 -1.89 0.20
N GLN A 99 11.50 -2.01 0.07
CA GLN A 99 10.56 -1.85 1.19
C GLN A 99 10.82 -2.88 2.29
N ILE A 100 11.00 -4.15 1.94
CA ILE A 100 11.30 -5.24 2.87
C ILE A 100 12.61 -4.95 3.59
N LYS A 101 13.67 -4.58 2.87
CA LYS A 101 14.96 -4.25 3.48
C LYS A 101 14.85 -3.09 4.47
N THR A 102 14.09 -2.05 4.12
CA THR A 102 13.81 -0.95 5.04
C THR A 102 13.08 -1.44 6.28
N LEU A 103 11.94 -2.14 6.11
CA LEU A 103 11.12 -2.62 7.23
C LEU A 103 11.87 -3.59 8.14
N MET A 104 12.66 -4.51 7.58
CA MET A 104 13.50 -5.45 8.33
C MET A 104 14.44 -4.73 9.30
N ASN A 105 14.94 -3.56 8.92
CA ASN A 105 15.88 -2.77 9.72
C ASN A 105 15.20 -1.66 10.54
N THR A 106 13.89 -1.45 10.38
CA THR A 106 13.16 -0.45 11.17
C THR A 106 13.00 -0.97 12.59
N GLU A 107 13.55 -0.25 13.56
CA GLU A 107 13.34 -0.50 14.98
C GLU A 107 11.87 -0.23 15.34
N TYR A 108 11.27 -1.14 16.11
CA TYR A 108 9.97 -0.86 16.69
C TYR A 108 10.09 0.22 17.75
N LYS A 109 9.06 1.06 17.81
CA LYS A 109 8.85 1.96 18.95
C LYS A 109 7.67 1.50 19.77
N ILE A 110 7.73 1.79 21.07
CA ILE A 110 6.62 1.63 21.99
C ILE A 110 6.41 3.00 22.62
N MET A 111 5.37 3.69 22.16
CA MET A 111 5.01 5.03 22.63
C MET A 111 6.20 6.01 22.54
N GLY A 112 6.87 6.04 21.39
CA GLY A 112 8.05 6.89 21.14
C GLY A 112 9.39 6.32 21.57
N ASN A 113 9.44 5.36 22.49
CA ASN A 113 10.69 4.75 22.93
C ASN A 113 11.12 3.61 22.01
N LYS A 114 12.40 3.56 21.64
CA LYS A 114 12.97 2.44 20.87
C LYS A 114 12.86 1.15 21.68
N ALA A 115 12.29 0.11 21.08
CA ALA A 115 12.03 -1.16 21.75
C ALA A 115 13.27 -2.10 21.79
N GLY A 116 14.38 -1.71 21.15
CA GLY A 116 15.62 -2.52 21.11
C GLY A 116 15.58 -3.71 20.16
N PHE A 117 14.50 -3.86 19.37
CA PHE A 117 14.37 -4.88 18.34
C PHE A 117 13.69 -4.32 17.08
N THR A 118 13.98 -4.93 15.93
CA THR A 118 13.48 -4.53 14.62
C THR A 118 12.18 -5.27 14.24
N MET A 119 11.53 -4.82 13.17
CA MET A 119 10.41 -5.58 12.60
C MET A 119 10.85 -6.97 12.10
N GLY A 120 12.08 -7.09 11.63
CA GLY A 120 12.67 -8.37 11.23
C GLY A 120 12.81 -9.33 12.41
N ASP A 121 13.36 -8.86 13.52
CA ASP A 121 13.54 -9.65 14.74
C ASP A 121 12.20 -10.20 15.24
N LYS A 122 11.18 -9.34 15.31
CA LYS A 122 9.82 -9.76 15.70
C LYS A 122 9.26 -10.82 14.74
N ALA A 123 9.43 -10.65 13.43
CA ALA A 123 8.93 -11.61 12.43
C ALA A 123 9.62 -12.97 12.53
N MET A 124 10.91 -13.01 12.89
CA MET A 124 11.65 -14.24 13.18
C MET A 124 11.16 -14.89 14.49
N MET A 125 11.07 -14.13 15.58
CA MET A 125 10.65 -14.62 16.90
C MET A 125 9.23 -15.21 16.89
N SER A 126 8.35 -14.69 16.03
CA SER A 126 6.96 -15.12 15.93
C SER A 126 6.72 -16.24 14.90
N ASN A 127 7.77 -16.80 14.29
CA ASN A 127 7.68 -17.77 13.19
C ASN A 127 6.81 -17.29 12.01
N LEU A 128 6.62 -15.98 11.86
CA LEU A 128 5.73 -15.41 10.84
C LEU A 128 6.31 -15.50 9.44
N MET A 129 7.63 -15.63 9.34
CA MET A 129 8.30 -15.94 8.07
C MET A 129 7.96 -17.36 7.58
N ASN A 130 7.73 -18.31 8.49
CA ASN A 130 7.40 -19.71 8.17
C ASN A 130 5.90 -19.91 7.88
N ASN A 131 5.05 -18.98 8.32
CA ASN A 131 3.58 -19.04 8.18
C ASN A 131 3.04 -17.89 7.31
N LEU A 132 3.72 -17.60 6.19
CA LEU A 132 3.25 -16.61 5.22
C LEU A 132 1.86 -16.95 4.65
N ASP A 133 1.40 -18.20 4.74
CA ASP A 133 0.11 -18.64 4.20
C ASP A 133 -1.05 -18.57 5.23
N ASN A 134 -0.77 -18.41 6.52
CA ASN A 134 -1.80 -18.36 7.56
C ASN A 134 -2.39 -16.94 7.72
N GLY A 135 -3.67 -16.80 7.34
CA GLY A 135 -4.39 -15.53 7.15
C GLY A 135 -4.63 -14.63 8.38
N ASN A 136 -4.06 -14.95 9.55
CA ASN A 136 -4.42 -14.28 10.81
C ASN A 136 -3.62 -13.03 11.18
N ILE A 137 -2.56 -12.68 10.47
CA ILE A 137 -1.82 -11.42 10.73
C ILE A 137 -1.91 -10.53 9.49
N LYS A 138 -3.06 -9.86 9.40
CA LYS A 138 -3.36 -8.87 8.35
C LYS A 138 -2.69 -7.51 8.61
N SER A 139 -2.09 -7.28 9.78
CA SER A 139 -1.68 -5.95 10.23
C SER A 139 -0.17 -5.65 10.19
N ASP A 140 0.69 -6.63 9.87
CA ASP A 140 2.13 -6.36 9.79
C ASP A 140 2.55 -5.97 8.37
N LYS A 141 3.02 -4.73 8.19
CA LYS A 141 3.48 -4.19 6.92
C LYS A 141 4.59 -5.05 6.31
N LEU A 142 5.47 -5.63 7.14
CA LEU A 142 6.57 -6.47 6.69
C LEU A 142 6.04 -7.79 6.10
N ILE A 143 5.11 -8.46 6.79
CA ILE A 143 4.50 -9.72 6.32
C ILE A 143 3.72 -9.49 5.03
N SER A 144 2.96 -8.39 4.96
CA SER A 144 2.25 -8.02 3.73
C SER A 144 3.20 -7.82 2.55
N ALA A 145 4.35 -7.17 2.76
CA ALA A 145 5.36 -6.98 1.73
C ALA A 145 6.01 -8.31 1.31
N LEU A 146 6.36 -9.18 2.27
CA LEU A 146 6.93 -10.51 2.01
C LEU A 146 5.96 -11.41 1.22
N ARG A 147 4.66 -11.44 1.57
CA ARG A 147 3.63 -12.19 0.83
C ARG A 147 3.53 -11.73 -0.63
N LYS A 148 3.44 -10.41 -0.86
CA LYS A 148 3.40 -9.86 -2.22
C LYS A 148 4.67 -10.21 -3.00
N TYR A 149 5.83 -10.14 -2.34
CA TYR A 149 7.11 -10.47 -2.97
C TYR A 149 7.18 -11.95 -3.35
N LYS A 150 6.76 -12.87 -2.46
CA LYS A 150 6.65 -14.31 -2.75
C LYS A 150 5.78 -14.58 -3.98
N ILE A 151 4.55 -14.03 -4.00
CA ILE A 151 3.62 -14.16 -5.13
C ILE A 151 4.28 -13.68 -6.43
N LEU A 152 4.89 -12.49 -6.43
CA LEU A 152 5.55 -11.97 -7.63
C LEU A 152 6.76 -12.82 -8.03
N ASN A 153 7.48 -13.39 -7.07
CA ASN A 153 8.66 -14.19 -7.35
C ASN A 153 8.33 -15.54 -7.99
N GLU A 154 7.25 -16.16 -7.52
CA GLU A 154 6.75 -17.46 -7.99
C GLU A 154 5.91 -17.35 -9.27
N THR A 155 5.34 -16.17 -9.57
CA THR A 155 4.56 -15.96 -10.80
C THR A 155 5.44 -15.53 -11.96
N ASP A 156 5.49 -16.34 -13.03
CA ASP A 156 6.10 -15.94 -14.29
C ASP A 156 5.07 -15.37 -15.30
N ILE A 157 5.53 -15.00 -16.50
CA ILE A 157 4.61 -14.44 -17.50
C ILE A 157 3.63 -15.48 -18.07
N LYS A 158 4.02 -16.75 -18.15
CA LYS A 158 3.14 -17.82 -18.63
C LYS A 158 2.01 -18.05 -17.61
N ASP A 159 2.34 -18.05 -16.32
CA ASP A 159 1.38 -18.16 -15.23
C ASP A 159 0.38 -17.00 -15.25
N TYR A 160 0.87 -15.77 -15.46
CA TYR A 160 -0.02 -14.62 -15.62
C TYR A 160 -1.03 -14.81 -16.77
N TYR A 161 -0.61 -15.37 -17.91
CA TYR A 161 -1.51 -15.55 -19.04
C TYR A 161 -2.44 -16.77 -18.92
N SER A 162 -2.11 -17.75 -18.08
CA SER A 162 -2.99 -18.89 -17.76
C SER A 162 -4.09 -18.54 -16.75
N MET A 163 -3.95 -17.43 -16.01
CA MET A 163 -4.98 -16.92 -15.10
C MET A 163 -6.28 -16.55 -15.83
N ASP A 164 -7.41 -16.73 -15.14
CA ASP A 164 -8.69 -16.12 -15.48
C ASP A 164 -8.63 -14.58 -15.38
N GLU A 165 -9.61 -13.89 -15.98
CA GLU A 165 -9.58 -12.42 -16.06
C GLU A 165 -9.68 -11.75 -14.68
N GLU A 166 -10.42 -12.35 -13.74
CA GLU A 166 -10.55 -11.81 -12.38
C GLU A 166 -9.20 -11.84 -11.65
N LYS A 167 -8.48 -12.96 -11.72
CA LYS A 167 -7.13 -13.12 -11.18
C LYS A 167 -6.12 -12.22 -11.89
N LYS A 168 -6.22 -12.03 -13.21
CA LYS A 168 -5.38 -11.07 -13.94
C LYS A 168 -5.57 -9.65 -13.44
N GLU A 169 -6.81 -9.22 -13.23
CA GLU A 169 -7.09 -7.90 -12.67
C GLU A 169 -6.61 -7.78 -11.22
N ALA A 170 -6.79 -8.81 -10.40
CA ALA A 170 -6.22 -8.85 -9.06
C ALA A 170 -4.67 -8.75 -9.08
N PHE A 171 -4.02 -9.45 -10.01
CA PHE A 171 -2.56 -9.42 -10.17
C PHE A 171 -2.07 -8.06 -10.65
N LYS A 172 -2.73 -7.43 -11.63
CA LYS A 172 -2.43 -6.06 -12.07
C LYS A 172 -2.57 -5.06 -10.92
N ARG A 173 -3.62 -5.18 -10.09
CA ARG A 173 -3.78 -4.36 -8.88
C ARG A 173 -2.64 -4.58 -7.88
N LEU A 174 -2.15 -5.81 -7.74
CA LEU A 174 -1.00 -6.13 -6.88
C LEU A 174 0.27 -5.44 -7.39
N LEU A 175 0.58 -5.53 -8.69
CA LEU A 175 1.70 -4.84 -9.32
C LEU A 175 1.61 -3.33 -9.07
N TYR A 176 0.45 -2.73 -9.34
CA TYR A 176 0.24 -1.31 -9.12
C TYR A 176 0.47 -0.89 -7.66
N ARG A 177 -0.07 -1.65 -6.69
CA ARG A 177 0.09 -1.39 -5.25
C ARG A 177 1.51 -1.62 -4.74
N ALA A 178 2.28 -2.49 -5.38
CA ALA A 178 3.69 -2.70 -5.06
C ALA A 178 4.54 -1.49 -5.49
N GLU A 179 4.23 -0.91 -6.65
CA GLU A 179 4.92 0.29 -7.18
C GLU A 179 4.45 1.58 -6.53
N ASN A 180 3.20 1.61 -6.06
CA ASN A 180 2.54 2.77 -5.47
C ASN A 180 1.96 2.35 -4.11
N PRO A 181 2.73 2.49 -3.02
CA PRO A 181 2.24 2.19 -1.68
C PRO A 181 0.96 2.99 -1.41
N TYR A 182 -0.14 2.26 -1.22
CA TYR A 182 -1.44 2.86 -0.95
C TYR A 182 -1.47 3.34 0.51
N VAL A 183 -1.73 4.63 0.66
CA VAL A 183 -2.10 5.25 1.94
C VAL A 183 -3.61 5.29 1.96
N ASN A 184 -4.24 4.60 2.92
CA ASN A 184 -5.70 4.66 3.05
C ASN A 184 -6.09 6.04 3.60
N PRO A 185 -6.78 6.89 2.82
CA PRO A 185 -7.12 8.25 3.25
C PRO A 185 -8.04 8.26 4.49
N GLU A 186 -8.81 7.20 4.70
CA GLU A 186 -9.75 7.07 5.81
C GLU A 186 -9.11 6.48 7.07
N LEU A 187 -7.91 5.90 6.98
CA LEU A 187 -7.29 5.19 8.11
C LEU A 187 -7.17 6.09 9.34
N LYS A 188 -6.78 7.35 9.15
CA LYS A 188 -6.67 8.32 10.24
C LYS A 188 -8.02 8.58 10.91
N THR A 189 -9.07 8.77 10.11
CA THR A 189 -10.43 9.03 10.61
C THR A 189 -10.95 7.83 11.39
N ASN A 190 -10.85 6.63 10.80
CA ASN A 190 -11.31 5.39 11.42
C ASN A 190 -10.54 5.11 12.73
N TYR A 191 -9.24 5.40 12.76
CA TYR A 191 -8.43 5.27 13.97
C TYR A 191 -8.83 6.27 15.05
N ILE A 192 -9.18 7.51 14.69
CA ILE A 192 -9.68 8.50 15.65
C ILE A 192 -11.00 8.05 16.27
N GLU A 193 -11.97 7.62 15.46
CA GLU A 193 -13.27 7.13 15.94
C GLU A 193 -13.08 5.94 16.89
N MET A 194 -12.17 5.04 16.52
CA MET A 194 -11.76 3.91 17.35
C MET A 194 -11.17 4.35 18.70
N LEU A 195 -10.28 5.36 18.73
CA LEU A 195 -9.73 5.90 19.98
C LEU A 195 -10.82 6.52 20.85
N GLU A 196 -11.74 7.27 20.25
CA GLU A 196 -12.86 7.88 20.96
C GLU A 196 -13.72 6.79 21.61
N ASP A 197 -14.21 5.82 20.83
CA ASP A 197 -14.98 4.67 21.32
C ASP A 197 -14.26 3.92 22.45
N LEU A 198 -12.98 3.57 22.23
CA LEU A 198 -12.19 2.80 23.19
C LEU A 198 -11.99 3.58 24.50
N GLY A 199 -11.69 4.87 24.39
CA GLY A 199 -11.51 5.76 25.54
C GLY A 199 -12.79 5.97 26.33
N TYR A 200 -13.95 6.10 25.65
CA TYR A 200 -15.26 6.17 26.31
C TYR A 200 -15.58 4.86 27.03
N ALA A 201 -15.42 3.71 26.36
CA ALA A 201 -15.74 2.40 26.92
C ALA A 201 -14.92 2.07 28.19
N HIS A 202 -13.66 2.49 28.24
CA HIS A 202 -12.76 2.25 29.38
C HIS A 202 -12.71 3.42 30.38
N GLY A 203 -13.62 4.40 30.24
CA GLY A 203 -13.73 5.54 31.14
C GLY A 203 -12.46 6.37 31.28
N TYR A 204 -11.73 6.58 30.18
CA TYR A 204 -10.52 7.40 30.15
C TYR A 204 -10.84 8.90 30.30
N ASP A 205 -9.84 9.70 30.70
CA ASP A 205 -9.98 11.15 30.87
C ASP A 205 -10.38 11.83 29.55
N GLN A 206 -11.60 12.39 29.54
CA GLN A 206 -12.21 12.99 28.37
C GLN A 206 -11.52 14.27 27.89
N LYS A 207 -10.84 15.00 28.78
CA LYS A 207 -10.05 16.18 28.38
C LYS A 207 -8.78 15.74 27.66
N LYS A 208 -8.04 14.79 28.24
CA LYS A 208 -6.84 14.21 27.62
C LYS A 208 -7.15 13.55 26.28
N LEU A 209 -8.25 12.80 26.20
CA LEU A 209 -8.70 12.14 24.96
C LEU A 209 -8.99 13.14 23.84
N LYS A 210 -9.73 14.22 24.13
CA LYS A 210 -10.03 15.27 23.14
C LYS A 210 -8.78 15.97 22.65
N GLU A 211 -7.82 16.24 23.54
CA GLU A 211 -6.55 16.84 23.15
C GLU A 211 -5.71 15.89 22.28
N LEU A 212 -5.61 14.61 22.65
CA LEU A 212 -4.94 13.58 21.87
C LEU A 212 -5.54 13.49 20.45
N VAL A 213 -6.87 13.40 20.34
CA VAL A 213 -7.57 13.36 19.06
C VAL A 213 -7.29 14.62 18.24
N LYS A 214 -7.28 15.80 18.86
CA LYS A 214 -6.97 17.06 18.17
C LYS A 214 -5.55 17.05 17.59
N LYS A 215 -4.57 16.53 18.35
CA LYS A 215 -3.17 16.41 17.90
C LYS A 215 -3.05 15.46 16.71
N ILE A 216 -3.68 14.28 16.79
CA ILE A 216 -3.72 13.30 15.68
C ILE A 216 -4.44 13.87 14.44
N LYS A 217 -5.58 14.55 14.62
CA LYS A 217 -6.31 15.21 13.51
C LYS A 217 -5.41 16.18 12.75
N GLY A 218 -4.56 16.93 13.47
CA GLY A 218 -3.61 17.89 12.93
C GLY A 218 -2.43 17.30 12.15
N MET A 219 -2.21 15.98 12.19
CA MET A 219 -1.18 15.31 11.38
C MET A 219 -1.63 15.17 9.93
N ASN A 220 -0.72 15.31 8.98
CA ASN A 220 -1.01 14.95 7.60
C ASN A 220 -1.07 13.41 7.44
N GLY A 221 -1.62 12.92 6.32
CA GLY A 221 -1.81 11.48 6.12
C GLY A 221 -0.51 10.66 6.13
N ALA A 222 0.60 11.22 5.64
CA ALA A 222 1.89 10.53 5.61
C ALA A 222 2.55 10.48 7.00
N GLU A 223 2.44 11.55 7.79
CA GLU A 223 2.88 11.60 9.19
C GLU A 223 2.12 10.56 10.02
N PHE A 224 0.80 10.53 9.89
CA PHE A 224 -0.04 9.57 10.60
C PHE A 224 0.28 8.13 10.19
N ASP A 225 0.46 7.87 8.90
CA ASP A 225 0.84 6.55 8.40
C ASP A 225 2.15 6.04 9.00
N LYS A 226 3.14 6.92 9.20
CA LYS A 226 4.40 6.56 9.88
C LYS A 226 4.13 6.22 11.34
N LEU A 227 3.48 7.12 12.08
CA LEU A 227 3.12 6.92 13.50
C LEU A 227 2.42 5.57 13.70
N PHE A 228 1.38 5.31 12.93
CA PHE A 228 0.60 4.08 13.01
C PHE A 228 1.41 2.83 12.65
N SER A 229 2.44 2.95 11.82
CA SER A 229 3.19 1.78 11.34
C SER A 229 4.38 1.42 12.20
N GLU A 230 5.07 2.44 12.69
CA GLU A 230 6.35 2.31 13.38
C GLU A 230 6.14 2.17 14.90
N ASP A 231 5.05 2.75 15.44
CA ASP A 231 4.73 2.63 16.85
C ASP A 231 3.82 1.41 17.13
N LEU A 232 4.36 0.46 17.88
CA LEU A 232 3.67 -0.75 18.32
C LEU A 232 2.60 -0.45 19.37
N GLY A 233 2.81 0.56 20.22
CA GLY A 233 1.83 0.99 21.21
C GLY A 233 0.57 1.56 20.57
N VAL A 234 0.74 2.43 19.57
CA VAL A 234 -0.36 2.99 18.76
C VAL A 234 -1.17 1.88 18.09
N ARG A 235 -0.52 0.84 17.56
CA ARG A 235 -1.22 -0.32 16.97
C ARG A 235 -1.87 -1.22 18.00
N LYS A 236 -1.28 -1.41 19.18
CA LYS A 236 -1.88 -2.24 20.23
C LYS A 236 -3.29 -1.78 20.60
N LEU A 237 -3.55 -0.47 20.61
CA LEU A 237 -4.89 0.08 20.81
C LEU A 237 -5.93 -0.47 19.81
N THR A 238 -5.53 -0.77 18.57
CA THR A 238 -6.43 -1.41 17.58
C THR A 238 -6.81 -2.85 17.96
N ASN A 239 -5.91 -3.59 18.59
CA ASN A 239 -6.18 -4.95 19.05
C ASN A 239 -7.18 -4.93 20.22
N TYR A 240 -7.00 -4.02 21.19
CA TYR A 240 -7.96 -3.86 22.29
C TYR A 240 -9.33 -3.42 21.79
N TYR A 241 -9.39 -2.56 20.78
CA TYR A 241 -10.67 -2.22 20.16
C TYR A 241 -11.34 -3.41 19.47
N ALA A 242 -10.58 -4.26 18.78
CA ALA A 242 -11.11 -5.48 18.19
C ALA A 242 -11.66 -6.43 19.27
N ILE A 243 -10.94 -6.60 20.38
CA ILE A 243 -11.39 -7.39 21.54
C ILE A 243 -12.68 -6.80 22.10
N LEU A 244 -12.75 -5.49 22.31
CA LEU A 244 -13.95 -4.80 22.80
C LEU A 244 -15.14 -5.07 21.88
N LYS A 245 -14.99 -4.92 20.56
CA LYS A 245 -16.06 -5.16 19.58
C LYS A 245 -16.51 -6.62 19.53
N ILE A 246 -15.58 -7.57 19.63
CA ILE A 246 -15.88 -9.00 19.65
C ILE A 246 -16.62 -9.38 20.93
N ASN A 247 -16.24 -8.78 22.06
CA ASN A 247 -16.77 -9.08 23.37
C ASN A 247 -17.93 -8.17 23.79
N MET A 248 -18.49 -7.33 22.91
CA MET A 248 -19.61 -6.45 23.27
C MET A 248 -20.78 -7.26 23.85
N GLY A 249 -21.04 -7.08 25.15
CA GLY A 249 -22.10 -7.78 25.89
C GLY A 249 -21.65 -8.94 26.78
N SER A 250 -20.34 -9.25 26.86
CA SER A 250 -19.81 -10.23 27.82
C SER A 250 -19.24 -9.56 29.08
N GLU A 251 -19.28 -10.26 30.22
CA GLU A 251 -18.74 -9.79 31.52
C GLU A 251 -17.24 -9.42 31.43
N ASN A 252 -16.48 -10.08 30.55
CA ASN A 252 -15.02 -9.91 30.43
C ASN A 252 -14.61 -8.84 29.40
N SER A 253 -15.56 -8.07 28.87
CA SER A 253 -15.31 -7.08 27.80
C SER A 253 -14.40 -5.92 28.21
N LEU A 254 -14.18 -5.74 29.52
CA LEU A 254 -13.43 -4.63 30.11
C LEU A 254 -12.28 -5.09 31.03
N ASP A 255 -11.87 -6.37 31.02
CA ASP A 255 -10.80 -6.85 31.93
C ASP A 255 -9.44 -6.15 31.75
N ASN A 256 -9.26 -5.42 30.64
CA ASN A 256 -8.03 -4.72 30.30
C ASN A 256 -8.08 -3.20 30.56
N VAL A 257 -8.99 -2.70 31.41
CA VAL A 257 -9.17 -1.25 31.65
C VAL A 257 -7.85 -0.55 31.98
N ASP A 258 -7.09 -1.06 32.93
CA ASP A 258 -5.87 -0.39 33.39
C ASP A 258 -4.79 -0.39 32.30
N GLU A 259 -4.62 -1.51 31.58
CA GLU A 259 -3.69 -1.59 30.45
C GLU A 259 -4.06 -0.60 29.34
N VAL A 260 -5.34 -0.49 29.01
CA VAL A 260 -5.82 0.45 27.98
C VAL A 260 -5.60 1.90 28.43
N ARG A 261 -5.87 2.22 29.70
CA ARG A 261 -5.63 3.55 30.26
C ARG A 261 -4.15 3.93 30.25
N ASP A 262 -3.29 3.01 30.66
CA ASP A 262 -1.84 3.21 30.63
C ASP A 262 -1.34 3.45 29.20
N LEU A 263 -1.87 2.73 28.20
CA LEU A 263 -1.55 2.97 26.81
C LEU A 263 -1.99 4.36 26.34
N PHE A 264 -3.19 4.82 26.75
CA PHE A 264 -3.65 6.17 26.45
C PHE A 264 -2.79 7.24 27.12
N ASP A 265 -2.44 7.08 28.40
CA ASP A 265 -1.60 8.05 29.11
C ASP A 265 -0.18 8.12 28.55
N ASN A 266 0.41 6.98 28.19
CA ASN A 266 1.72 6.96 27.52
C ASN A 266 1.66 7.61 26.14
N LEU A 267 0.61 7.31 25.36
CA LEU A 267 0.43 7.96 24.06
C LEU A 267 0.24 9.47 24.21
N TYR A 268 -0.60 9.90 25.16
CA TYR A 268 -0.84 11.31 25.45
C TYR A 268 0.43 12.04 25.89
N GLY A 269 1.24 11.42 26.75
CA GLY A 269 2.51 12.00 27.22
C GLY A 269 3.53 12.20 26.10
N ASN A 270 3.56 11.29 25.12
CA ASN A 270 4.62 11.24 24.10
C ASN A 270 4.20 11.75 22.71
N ILE A 271 2.90 12.05 22.50
CA ILE A 271 2.38 12.40 21.17
C ILE A 271 3.05 13.64 20.55
N ASP A 272 3.45 14.64 21.35
CA ASP A 272 4.08 15.85 20.83
C ASP A 272 5.50 15.59 20.31
N GLU A 273 6.26 14.72 20.99
CA GLU A 273 7.59 14.29 20.53
C GLU A 273 7.48 13.43 19.28
N LEU A 274 6.53 12.50 19.26
CA LEU A 274 6.22 11.68 18.10
C LEU A 274 5.87 12.55 16.88
N ILE A 275 5.01 13.56 17.05
CA ILE A 275 4.64 14.47 15.96
C ILE A 275 5.86 15.25 15.44
N LYS A 276 6.73 15.74 16.33
CA LYS A 276 7.96 16.45 15.92
C LYS A 276 8.86 15.56 15.07
N GLU A 277 9.09 14.33 15.51
CA GLU A 277 9.96 13.39 14.82
C GLU A 277 9.42 12.99 13.43
N TYR A 278 8.11 12.79 13.30
CA TYR A 278 7.54 12.42 12.00
C TYR A 278 7.38 13.59 11.02
N ARG A 279 7.54 14.83 11.51
CA ARG A 279 7.59 16.06 10.70
C ARG A 279 8.99 16.38 10.16
N SER A 280 10.05 15.89 10.81
CA SER A 280 11.45 15.98 10.32
C SER A 280 11.74 14.97 9.22
#